data_AF-A0A8J4A5S2-F1
#
_entry.id   AF-A0A8J4A5S2-F1
#
_cell.length_a   1.000
_cell.length_b   1.000
_cell.length_c   1.000
_cell.angle_alpha   90.00
_cell.angle_beta   90.00
_cell.angle_gamma   90.00
#
_symmetry.space_group_name_H-M   'P 1'
#
loop_
_entity.id
_entity.type
_entity.pdbx_description
1 polymer ?
#
loop_
_entity_poly.entity_id
_entity_poly.type
_entity_poly.pdbx_seq_one_letter_code
_entity_poly.pdbx_strand_id
1 'polypeptide(L)'
;MTEASPVFIHPTAEVEEGASIGAGTKVWHLGHVRGSARIGAGCTIGRNVYVDGDVTIGDDVKIQNNVSVYKGVTIESRVFVGPSAVFTNDLRPRATGDWAVTPTLVRTGASIGANATLVCGVTIGEYAMVAAGAVVTKDVAPHQLVAGNPARPLGWVNRDGEVVARGAERPSDDVLNSSAEGSANQMTPIPITRVVVTPEQEAAVLAVLRSGVLAQGPVVKKLEDGFAELHGVPHAVAVSNGTVALEAALEALGVGPGDEVITTSFSFAATLNAILRSGATVRLADITDDYTIDPASVEALITPRTKVIMPVHLYGLPADMAAIQAIADRHGLKIVEDAAQAHAAGIGDRSVGSWGVGCFSLYATKNMHSGEGGLVTTTDDAVADRLRLLRNQGMRVRYMYEAAGHNWRMTDLQAAIAVPQLATLAETAAVRAANAAALSEGLADVPGLITPVTPQGRTHVWHQYTLRLADDAPITRDQLTKNLEHAGVGFGLYYPRLMHHYECYEGHPQIAGDLTPTAERAAANVVSVPVHQWLSADDLARIVAAVRGAFSA
;
A
#
# COMPACT_ATOMS: atom_id res chain seq x y z
N MET A 1 -33.94 17.14 -1.93
CA MET A 1 -33.67 18.17 -2.95
C MET A 1 -32.37 18.83 -2.56
N THR A 2 -31.26 18.43 -3.18
CA THR A 2 -29.94 19.03 -2.95
C THR A 2 -29.97 20.46 -3.46
N GLU A 3 -29.58 21.43 -2.61
CA GLU A 3 -29.46 22.84 -3.02
C GLU A 3 -28.54 22.94 -4.25
N ALA A 4 -28.99 23.61 -5.30
CA ALA A 4 -28.19 23.82 -6.49
C ALA A 4 -26.96 24.68 -6.14
N SER A 5 -25.76 24.15 -6.38
CA SER A 5 -24.51 24.87 -6.11
C SER A 5 -24.50 26.22 -6.85
N PRO A 6 -24.08 27.32 -6.20
CA PRO A 6 -24.02 28.63 -6.86
C PRO A 6 -22.97 28.66 -7.98
N VAL A 7 -23.14 29.60 -8.92
CA VAL A 7 -22.12 29.92 -9.93
C VAL A 7 -20.91 30.55 -9.24
N PHE A 8 -19.71 30.14 -9.65
CA PHE A 8 -18.46 30.74 -9.18
C PHE A 8 -17.81 31.54 -10.31
N ILE A 9 -17.60 32.83 -10.10
CA ILE A 9 -16.85 33.71 -11.01
C ILE A 9 -15.61 34.21 -10.27
N HIS A 10 -14.42 33.94 -10.80
CA HIS A 10 -13.18 34.42 -10.22
C HIS A 10 -13.11 35.97 -10.30
N PRO A 11 -12.53 36.69 -9.31
CA PRO A 11 -12.48 38.16 -9.32
C PRO A 11 -11.78 38.82 -10.52
N THR A 12 -11.00 38.06 -11.27
CA THR A 12 -10.28 38.53 -12.47
C THR A 12 -10.88 38.00 -13.77
N ALA A 13 -12.01 37.31 -13.70
CA ALA A 13 -12.79 36.93 -14.88
C ALA A 13 -13.75 38.06 -15.27
N GLU A 14 -13.99 38.22 -16.56
CA GLU A 14 -14.91 39.18 -17.12
C GLU A 14 -16.14 38.45 -17.66
N VAL A 15 -17.30 38.67 -17.06
CA VAL A 15 -18.57 38.15 -17.55
C VAL A 15 -19.44 39.36 -17.88
N GLU A 16 -19.71 39.56 -19.16
CA GLU A 16 -20.49 40.69 -19.64
C GLU A 16 -21.97 40.56 -19.27
N GLU A 17 -22.64 41.70 -19.13
CA GLU A 17 -24.07 41.77 -18.89
C GLU A 17 -24.85 41.05 -20.01
N GLY A 18 -25.79 40.20 -19.62
CA GLY A 18 -26.60 39.38 -20.53
C GLY A 18 -26.15 37.92 -20.66
N ALA A 19 -24.91 37.59 -20.27
CA ALA A 19 -24.41 36.22 -20.36
C ALA A 19 -25.20 35.28 -19.44
N SER A 20 -25.58 34.11 -19.95
CA SER A 20 -26.32 33.10 -19.18
C SER A 20 -25.36 32.00 -18.71
N ILE A 21 -25.23 31.82 -17.38
CA ILE A 21 -24.36 30.80 -16.78
C ILE A 21 -25.20 29.93 -15.83
N GLY A 22 -25.26 28.62 -16.10
CA GLY A 22 -26.01 27.65 -15.32
C GLY A 22 -25.40 27.35 -13.94
N ALA A 23 -26.21 26.79 -13.04
CA ALA A 23 -25.81 26.49 -11.66
C ALA A 23 -24.57 25.57 -11.57
N GLY A 24 -23.74 25.77 -10.55
CA GLY A 24 -22.53 24.98 -10.30
C GLY A 24 -21.37 25.24 -11.28
N THR A 25 -21.58 26.05 -12.32
CA THR A 25 -20.53 26.41 -13.28
C THR A 25 -19.48 27.33 -12.66
N LYS A 26 -18.22 27.10 -13.02
CA LYS A 26 -17.05 27.85 -12.53
C LYS A 26 -16.33 28.54 -13.67
N VAL A 27 -16.16 29.86 -13.58
CA VAL A 27 -15.34 30.68 -14.47
C VAL A 27 -14.08 31.11 -13.74
N TRP A 28 -12.94 30.59 -14.18
CA TRP A 28 -11.65 30.81 -13.53
C TRP A 28 -10.92 32.05 -14.05
N HIS A 29 -9.84 32.42 -13.36
CA HIS A 29 -9.10 33.66 -13.57
C HIS A 29 -8.81 34.00 -15.04
N LEU A 30 -9.04 35.26 -15.41
CA LEU A 30 -8.86 35.80 -16.77
C LEU A 30 -9.79 35.19 -17.83
N GLY A 31 -10.80 34.41 -17.46
CA GLY A 31 -11.84 33.99 -18.41
C GLY A 31 -12.69 35.19 -18.84
N HIS A 32 -13.11 35.24 -20.10
CA HIS A 32 -13.99 36.28 -20.65
C HIS A 32 -15.20 35.63 -21.31
N VAL A 33 -16.40 35.96 -20.85
CA VAL A 33 -17.68 35.48 -21.39
C VAL A 33 -18.48 36.67 -21.89
N ARG A 34 -18.76 36.69 -23.20
CA ARG A 34 -19.48 37.78 -23.88
C ARG A 34 -20.99 37.75 -23.60
N GLY A 35 -21.63 38.91 -23.68
CA GLY A 35 -23.00 39.13 -23.18
C GLY A 35 -24.12 38.31 -23.82
N SER A 36 -23.95 37.70 -25.00
CA SER A 36 -24.97 36.82 -25.59
C SER A 36 -24.64 35.32 -25.51
N ALA A 37 -23.55 34.95 -24.82
CA ALA A 37 -23.15 33.57 -24.64
C ALA A 37 -24.06 32.82 -23.65
N ARG A 38 -24.23 31.51 -23.88
CA ARG A 38 -25.02 30.61 -23.03
C ARG A 38 -24.16 29.43 -22.59
N ILE A 39 -23.96 29.27 -21.29
CA ILE A 39 -23.21 28.18 -20.67
C ILE A 39 -24.14 27.43 -19.72
N GLY A 40 -24.23 26.11 -19.87
CA GLY A 40 -25.02 25.22 -19.03
C GLY A 40 -24.54 25.12 -17.58
N ALA A 41 -25.12 24.18 -16.85
CA ALA A 41 -24.81 23.87 -15.46
C ALA A 41 -23.57 22.97 -15.33
N GLY A 42 -22.90 22.99 -14.18
CA GLY A 42 -21.79 22.08 -13.85
C GLY A 42 -20.50 22.28 -14.64
N CYS A 43 -20.40 23.33 -15.46
CA CYS A 43 -19.27 23.54 -16.35
C CYS A 43 -18.02 24.07 -15.64
N THR A 44 -16.85 23.81 -16.23
CA THR A 44 -15.59 24.44 -15.81
C THR A 44 -14.99 25.20 -16.98
N ILE A 45 -14.91 26.51 -16.85
CA ILE A 45 -14.29 27.43 -17.80
C ILE A 45 -12.93 27.82 -17.21
N GLY A 46 -11.86 27.26 -17.78
CA GLY A 46 -10.49 27.38 -17.28
C GLY A 46 -9.91 28.79 -17.38
N ARG A 47 -8.64 28.91 -16.99
CA ARG A 47 -7.88 30.16 -17.05
C ARG A 47 -7.85 30.71 -18.47
N ASN A 48 -8.07 32.01 -18.64
CA ASN A 48 -7.86 32.70 -19.93
C ASN A 48 -8.63 32.03 -21.08
N VAL A 49 -9.83 31.54 -20.79
CA VAL A 49 -10.76 31.03 -21.79
C VAL A 49 -11.63 32.19 -22.27
N TYR A 50 -11.73 32.38 -23.59
CA TYR A 50 -12.61 33.36 -24.21
C TYR A 50 -13.84 32.65 -24.79
N VAL A 51 -15.04 33.07 -24.39
CA VAL A 51 -16.32 32.57 -24.93
C VAL A 51 -17.02 33.73 -25.61
N ASP A 52 -17.09 33.66 -26.92
CA ASP A 52 -17.63 34.73 -27.76
C ASP A 52 -19.15 34.86 -27.69
N GLY A 53 -19.69 35.95 -28.24
CA GLY A 53 -21.13 36.17 -28.32
C GLY A 53 -21.82 35.10 -29.19
N ASP A 54 -23.05 34.77 -28.82
CA ASP A 54 -23.91 33.78 -29.49
C ASP A 54 -23.37 32.33 -29.46
N VAL A 55 -22.35 32.05 -28.65
CA VAL A 55 -21.86 30.69 -28.39
C VAL A 55 -22.79 29.96 -27.42
N THR A 56 -23.03 28.68 -27.69
CA THR A 56 -23.79 27.79 -26.80
C THR A 56 -22.89 26.66 -26.32
N ILE A 57 -22.80 26.50 -25.00
CA ILE A 57 -22.11 25.42 -24.28
C ILE A 57 -23.15 24.71 -23.40
N GLY A 58 -23.27 23.39 -23.55
CA GLY A 58 -24.18 22.54 -22.77
C GLY A 58 -23.76 22.38 -21.31
N ASP A 59 -24.30 21.35 -20.66
CA ASP A 59 -24.05 21.05 -19.24
C ASP A 59 -22.80 20.16 -19.06
N ASP A 60 -22.16 20.23 -17.90
CA ASP A 60 -21.02 19.38 -17.50
C ASP A 60 -19.83 19.44 -18.48
N VAL A 61 -19.65 20.57 -19.16
CA VAL A 61 -18.55 20.79 -20.10
C VAL A 61 -17.31 21.28 -19.35
N LYS A 62 -16.14 20.74 -19.71
CA LYS A 62 -14.86 21.20 -19.19
C LYS A 62 -13.99 21.78 -20.30
N ILE A 63 -13.81 23.09 -20.27
CA ILE A 63 -12.91 23.82 -21.16
C ILE A 63 -11.66 24.21 -20.37
N GLN A 64 -10.52 23.65 -20.75
CA GLN A 64 -9.24 23.88 -20.10
C GLN A 64 -8.60 25.20 -20.56
N ASN A 65 -7.50 25.56 -19.92
CA ASN A 65 -6.89 26.88 -20.03
C ASN A 65 -6.53 27.30 -21.47
N ASN A 66 -6.60 28.60 -21.75
CA ASN A 66 -6.16 29.26 -22.99
C ASN A 66 -6.90 28.81 -24.27
N VAL A 67 -8.20 28.52 -24.16
CA VAL A 67 -9.05 28.17 -25.30
C VAL A 67 -9.94 29.35 -25.67
N SER A 68 -10.05 29.66 -26.96
CA SER A 68 -11.04 30.63 -27.47
C SER A 68 -12.14 29.90 -28.23
N VAL A 69 -13.37 30.02 -27.76
CA VAL A 69 -14.58 29.51 -28.40
C VAL A 69 -15.26 30.66 -29.13
N TYR A 70 -15.09 30.72 -30.44
CA TYR A 70 -15.58 31.82 -31.27
C TYR A 70 -17.04 31.66 -31.68
N LYS A 71 -17.67 32.76 -32.09
CA LYS A 71 -19.00 32.76 -32.70
C LYS A 71 -19.08 31.73 -33.83
N GLY A 72 -20.15 30.93 -33.82
CA GLY A 72 -20.37 29.81 -34.74
C GLY A 72 -19.99 28.44 -34.16
N VAL A 73 -19.33 28.38 -33.01
CA VAL A 73 -19.07 27.11 -32.30
C VAL A 73 -20.22 26.78 -31.36
N THR A 74 -20.71 25.54 -31.45
CA THR A 74 -21.65 24.95 -30.48
C THR A 74 -21.00 23.74 -29.83
N ILE A 75 -21.01 23.70 -28.49
CA ILE A 75 -20.48 22.60 -27.68
C ILE A 75 -21.63 22.00 -26.90
N GLU A 76 -21.97 20.74 -27.14
CA GLU A 76 -22.99 20.02 -26.38
C GLU A 76 -22.47 19.56 -25.01
N SER A 77 -23.33 18.91 -24.22
CA SER A 77 -23.04 18.54 -22.82
C SER A 77 -21.93 17.47 -22.69
N ARG A 78 -21.27 17.41 -21.52
CA ARG A 78 -20.25 16.41 -21.16
C ARG A 78 -19.01 16.40 -22.07
N VAL A 79 -18.79 17.48 -22.82
CA VAL A 79 -17.61 17.62 -23.67
C VAL A 79 -16.38 18.00 -22.85
N PHE A 80 -15.24 17.43 -23.20
CA PHE A 80 -13.94 17.86 -22.71
C PHE A 80 -13.17 18.60 -23.81
N VAL A 81 -12.65 19.79 -23.49
CA VAL A 81 -11.74 20.56 -24.35
C VAL A 81 -10.42 20.76 -23.63
N GLY A 82 -9.37 20.15 -24.15
CA GLY A 82 -8.02 20.20 -23.61
C GLY A 82 -7.39 21.60 -23.70
N PRO A 83 -6.33 21.85 -22.92
CA PRO A 83 -5.72 23.18 -22.84
C PRO A 83 -5.13 23.59 -24.19
N SER A 84 -5.28 24.87 -24.52
CA SER A 84 -4.81 25.48 -25.76
C SER A 84 -5.37 24.84 -27.04
N ALA A 85 -6.50 24.14 -26.98
CA ALA A 85 -7.22 23.76 -28.19
C ALA A 85 -7.72 25.00 -28.95
N VAL A 86 -7.69 24.94 -30.28
CA VAL A 86 -7.98 26.06 -31.17
C VAL A 86 -9.24 25.75 -31.97
N PHE A 87 -10.23 26.63 -31.89
CA PHE A 87 -11.35 26.66 -32.83
C PHE A 87 -11.10 27.77 -33.85
N THR A 88 -11.31 27.50 -35.13
CA THR A 88 -11.49 28.57 -36.13
C THR A 88 -12.97 28.77 -36.41
N ASN A 89 -13.33 29.91 -37.01
CA ASN A 89 -14.72 30.24 -37.36
C ASN A 89 -14.86 30.85 -38.77
N ASP A 90 -13.77 31.02 -39.51
CA ASP A 90 -13.77 31.43 -40.91
C ASP A 90 -12.77 30.54 -41.67
N LEU A 91 -13.17 30.02 -42.83
CA LEU A 91 -12.33 29.19 -43.70
C LEU A 91 -11.31 30.01 -44.50
N ARG A 92 -11.57 31.32 -44.69
CA ARG A 92 -10.80 32.23 -45.54
C ARG A 92 -10.64 33.60 -44.85
N PRO A 93 -10.09 33.65 -43.61
CA PRO A 93 -9.97 34.89 -42.88
C PRO A 93 -9.08 35.89 -43.63
N ARG A 94 -9.52 37.15 -43.70
CA ARG A 94 -8.76 38.28 -44.25
C ARG A 94 -8.70 39.40 -43.21
N ALA A 95 -7.60 40.15 -43.23
CA ALA A 95 -7.42 41.32 -42.36
C ALA A 95 -8.41 42.45 -42.69
N THR A 96 -8.93 42.47 -43.93
CA THR A 96 -9.94 43.42 -44.41
C THR A 96 -11.01 42.66 -45.20
N GLY A 97 -12.29 43.04 -45.04
CA GLY A 97 -13.45 42.40 -45.67
C GLY A 97 -14.41 41.77 -44.66
N ASP A 98 -15.57 41.31 -45.14
CA ASP A 98 -16.60 40.69 -44.31
C ASP A 98 -16.17 39.30 -43.85
N TRP A 99 -16.33 39.02 -42.55
CA TRP A 99 -16.11 37.70 -41.97
C TRP A 99 -17.30 36.77 -42.24
N ALA A 100 -17.01 35.56 -42.71
CA ALA A 100 -18.02 34.54 -42.96
C ALA A 100 -17.95 33.45 -41.87
N VAL A 101 -18.86 33.53 -40.89
CA VAL A 101 -18.94 32.55 -39.81
C VAL A 101 -19.32 31.18 -40.37
N THR A 102 -18.41 30.22 -40.25
CA THR A 102 -18.61 28.82 -40.62
C THR A 102 -18.84 27.99 -39.35
N PRO A 103 -20.01 27.35 -39.17
CA PRO A 103 -20.34 26.67 -37.93
C PRO A 103 -19.46 25.44 -37.62
N THR A 104 -19.21 25.20 -36.33
CA THR A 104 -18.59 23.97 -35.82
C THR A 104 -19.47 23.38 -34.73
N LEU A 105 -19.71 22.08 -34.78
CA LEU A 105 -20.48 21.36 -33.76
C LEU A 105 -19.60 20.33 -33.05
N VAL A 106 -19.52 20.40 -31.72
CA VAL A 106 -18.90 19.37 -30.88
C VAL A 106 -20.00 18.66 -30.12
N ARG A 107 -20.27 17.41 -30.48
CA ARG A 107 -21.38 16.65 -29.89
C ARG A 107 -21.06 16.11 -28.50
N THR A 108 -22.11 15.71 -27.83
CA THR A 108 -22.14 15.25 -26.45
C THR A 108 -21.05 14.22 -26.17
N GLY A 109 -20.34 14.38 -25.05
CA GLY A 109 -19.32 13.41 -24.60
C GLY A 109 -18.01 13.40 -25.42
N ALA A 110 -17.88 14.19 -26.49
CA ALA A 110 -16.65 14.24 -27.26
C ALA A 110 -15.48 14.81 -26.45
N SER A 111 -14.27 14.37 -26.78
CA SER A 111 -13.03 14.79 -26.11
C SER A 111 -12.03 15.36 -27.10
N ILE A 112 -11.64 16.62 -26.90
CA ILE A 112 -10.67 17.34 -27.71
C ILE A 112 -9.34 17.41 -26.96
N GLY A 113 -8.29 16.83 -27.52
CA GLY A 113 -6.97 16.82 -26.92
C GLY A 113 -6.33 18.20 -26.80
N ALA A 114 -5.35 18.31 -25.91
CA ALA A 114 -4.56 19.54 -25.74
C ALA A 114 -3.92 19.98 -27.06
N ASN A 115 -3.91 21.28 -27.33
CA ASN A 115 -3.28 21.87 -28.51
C ASN A 115 -3.81 21.32 -29.86
N ALA A 116 -5.02 20.75 -29.89
CA ALA A 116 -5.67 20.34 -31.14
C ALA A 116 -6.32 21.54 -31.85
N THR A 117 -6.32 21.56 -33.18
CA THR A 117 -6.95 22.60 -34.00
C THR A 117 -8.17 22.03 -34.72
N LEU A 118 -9.33 22.60 -34.49
CA LEU A 118 -10.59 22.33 -35.17
C LEU A 118 -10.81 23.40 -36.24
N VAL A 119 -10.58 23.05 -37.51
CA VAL A 119 -10.93 23.93 -38.63
C VAL A 119 -12.46 24.00 -38.72
N CYS A 120 -13.03 25.19 -38.83
CA CYS A 120 -14.47 25.39 -38.90
C CYS A 120 -15.16 24.62 -40.03
N GLY A 121 -16.45 24.37 -39.87
CA GLY A 121 -17.26 23.60 -40.82
C GLY A 121 -17.25 22.10 -40.56
N VAL A 122 -16.77 21.67 -39.38
CA VAL A 122 -16.71 20.26 -38.99
C VAL A 122 -17.68 19.92 -37.86
N THR A 123 -18.12 18.68 -37.84
CA THR A 123 -18.82 18.06 -36.72
C THR A 123 -17.94 17.02 -36.05
N ILE A 124 -17.74 17.14 -34.74
CA ILE A 124 -17.15 16.10 -33.90
C ILE A 124 -18.27 15.27 -33.32
N GLY A 125 -18.32 13.99 -33.70
CA GLY A 125 -19.37 13.06 -33.31
C GLY A 125 -19.44 12.78 -31.80
N GLU A 126 -20.55 12.20 -31.37
CA GLU A 126 -20.78 11.84 -29.96
C GLU A 126 -19.68 10.89 -29.46
N TYR A 127 -19.12 11.17 -28.27
CA TYR A 127 -17.98 10.43 -27.68
C TYR A 127 -16.75 10.26 -28.59
N ALA A 128 -16.63 11.04 -29.67
CA ALA A 128 -15.43 11.00 -30.50
C ALA A 128 -14.22 11.57 -29.75
N MET A 129 -13.03 11.10 -30.11
CA MET A 129 -11.79 11.51 -29.45
C MET A 129 -10.81 12.10 -30.47
N VAL A 130 -10.39 13.33 -30.24
CA VAL A 130 -9.36 14.02 -31.02
C VAL A 130 -8.08 14.00 -30.19
N ALA A 131 -7.02 13.36 -30.70
CA ALA A 131 -5.74 13.30 -30.01
C ALA A 131 -5.11 14.70 -29.85
N ALA A 132 -4.24 14.84 -28.85
CA ALA A 132 -3.49 16.08 -28.64
C ALA A 132 -2.66 16.45 -29.88
N GLY A 133 -2.61 17.75 -30.19
CA GLY A 133 -1.87 18.28 -31.34
C GLY A 133 -2.48 17.96 -32.73
N ALA A 134 -3.65 17.32 -32.79
CA ALA A 134 -4.27 16.97 -34.07
C ALA A 134 -4.89 18.19 -34.78
N VAL A 135 -4.92 18.18 -36.12
CA VAL A 135 -5.57 19.23 -36.93
C VAL A 135 -6.75 18.63 -37.69
N VAL A 136 -7.95 18.87 -37.20
CA VAL A 136 -9.19 18.31 -37.74
C VAL A 136 -9.70 19.20 -38.88
N THR A 137 -9.82 18.62 -40.07
CA THR A 137 -10.26 19.31 -41.30
C THR A 137 -11.52 18.69 -41.92
N LYS A 138 -12.06 17.65 -41.29
CA LYS A 138 -13.24 16.89 -41.72
C LYS A 138 -14.02 16.41 -40.50
N ASP A 139 -15.28 16.07 -40.71
CA ASP A 139 -16.12 15.47 -39.68
C ASP A 139 -15.47 14.21 -39.09
N VAL A 140 -15.65 14.04 -37.78
CA VAL A 140 -15.21 12.88 -37.01
C VAL A 140 -16.44 12.08 -36.62
N ALA A 141 -16.47 10.80 -36.98
CA ALA A 141 -17.62 9.95 -36.68
C ALA A 141 -17.79 9.75 -35.15
N PRO A 142 -19.01 9.46 -34.66
CA PRO A 142 -19.22 9.11 -33.25
C PRO A 142 -18.27 7.99 -32.81
N HIS A 143 -17.71 8.10 -31.61
CA HIS A 143 -16.72 7.18 -31.04
C HIS A 143 -15.39 7.06 -31.81
N GLN A 144 -15.17 7.81 -32.89
CA GLN A 144 -13.96 7.68 -33.67
C GLN A 144 -12.80 8.40 -32.98
N LEU A 145 -11.65 7.72 -32.91
CA LEU A 145 -10.38 8.30 -32.50
C LEU A 145 -9.62 8.81 -33.73
N VAL A 146 -9.25 10.09 -33.73
CA VAL A 146 -8.43 10.69 -34.79
C VAL A 146 -7.15 11.32 -34.25
N ALA A 147 -6.08 11.30 -35.03
CA ALA A 147 -4.80 11.89 -34.65
C ALA A 147 -4.02 12.42 -35.88
N GLY A 148 -3.06 13.32 -35.63
CA GLY A 148 -2.14 13.85 -36.65
C GLY A 148 -2.59 15.16 -37.31
N ASN A 149 -1.78 15.63 -38.26
CA ASN A 149 -2.01 16.86 -39.02
C ASN A 149 -1.77 16.61 -40.53
N PRO A 150 -2.83 16.57 -41.36
CA PRO A 150 -4.24 16.61 -40.98
C PRO A 150 -4.66 15.33 -40.24
N ALA A 151 -5.66 15.45 -39.36
CA ALA A 151 -6.14 14.35 -38.52
C ALA A 151 -6.67 13.19 -39.38
N ARG A 152 -6.27 11.97 -39.03
CA ARG A 152 -6.69 10.73 -39.68
C ARG A 152 -7.30 9.78 -38.65
N PRO A 153 -8.24 8.91 -39.06
CA PRO A 153 -8.74 7.82 -38.22
C PRO A 153 -7.57 6.97 -37.70
N LEU A 154 -7.55 6.75 -36.39
CA LEU A 154 -6.59 5.92 -35.68
C LEU A 154 -7.27 4.69 -35.03
N GLY A 155 -8.58 4.77 -34.79
CA GLY A 155 -9.37 3.69 -34.21
C GLY A 155 -10.70 4.18 -33.66
N TRP A 156 -11.22 3.46 -32.68
CA TRP A 156 -12.50 3.72 -32.03
C TRP A 156 -12.37 3.65 -30.52
N VAL A 157 -13.15 4.46 -29.81
CA VAL A 157 -13.20 4.53 -28.35
C VAL A 157 -14.59 4.22 -27.81
N ASN A 158 -14.69 3.70 -26.59
CA ASN A 158 -15.97 3.60 -25.88
C ASN A 158 -16.39 4.95 -25.26
N ARG A 159 -17.48 4.98 -24.49
CA ARG A 159 -18.00 6.22 -23.87
C ARG A 159 -17.03 6.88 -22.87
N ASP A 160 -16.11 6.11 -22.31
CA ASP A 160 -15.09 6.61 -21.37
C ASP A 160 -13.78 7.03 -22.05
N GLY A 161 -13.70 6.88 -23.38
CA GLY A 161 -12.52 7.24 -24.16
C GLY A 161 -11.45 6.14 -24.22
N GLU A 162 -11.75 4.90 -23.80
CA GLU A 162 -10.83 3.77 -23.93
C GLU A 162 -10.82 3.24 -25.36
N VAL A 163 -9.65 2.95 -25.92
CA VAL A 163 -9.52 2.44 -27.28
C VAL A 163 -10.01 1.00 -27.36
N VAL A 164 -11.16 0.78 -28.01
CA VAL A 164 -11.78 -0.54 -28.18
C VAL A 164 -11.40 -1.23 -29.49
N ALA A 165 -10.93 -0.48 -30.48
CA ALA A 165 -10.47 -1.04 -31.75
C ALA A 165 -9.44 -0.14 -32.44
N ARG A 166 -8.45 -0.74 -33.10
CA ARG A 166 -7.49 -0.06 -33.98
C ARG A 166 -7.73 -0.54 -35.41
N GLY A 167 -8.29 0.32 -36.26
CA GLY A 167 -8.67 -0.03 -37.64
C GLY A 167 -9.76 0.87 -38.22
N ALA A 168 -10.06 0.69 -39.51
CA ALA A 168 -11.08 1.49 -40.21
C ALA A 168 -12.53 1.02 -39.94
N GLU A 169 -12.71 -0.25 -39.60
CA GLU A 169 -14.02 -0.86 -39.37
C GLU A 169 -14.60 -0.43 -38.01
N ARG A 170 -15.86 -0.01 -38.01
CA ARG A 170 -16.58 0.46 -36.82
C ARG A 170 -17.07 -0.74 -35.99
N PRO A 171 -16.72 -0.83 -34.69
CA PRO A 171 -17.27 -1.83 -33.77
C PRO A 171 -18.79 -1.73 -33.61
N SER A 172 -19.42 -2.77 -33.07
CA SER A 172 -20.86 -2.75 -32.77
C SER A 172 -21.21 -1.69 -31.72
N ASP A 173 -22.46 -1.24 -31.73
CA ASP A 173 -22.93 -0.24 -30.76
C ASP A 173 -22.83 -0.75 -29.31
N ASP A 174 -22.87 -2.06 -29.05
CA ASP A 174 -22.66 -2.64 -27.72
C ASP A 174 -21.23 -2.39 -27.20
N VAL A 175 -20.23 -2.52 -28.08
CA VAL A 175 -18.82 -2.27 -27.74
C VAL A 175 -18.57 -0.78 -27.57
N LEU A 176 -19.16 0.06 -28.42
CA LEU A 176 -18.99 1.51 -28.37
C LEU A 176 -19.72 2.15 -27.17
N ASN A 177 -20.90 1.63 -26.82
CA ASN A 177 -21.66 2.07 -25.66
C ASN A 177 -21.23 1.40 -24.35
N SER A 178 -20.21 0.53 -24.38
CA SER A 178 -19.61 0.02 -23.16
C SER A 178 -19.15 1.20 -22.30
N SER A 179 -19.38 1.09 -21.00
CA SER A 179 -18.81 1.98 -19.99
C SER A 179 -17.95 1.15 -19.05
N ALA A 180 -16.97 1.77 -18.42
CA ALA A 180 -16.12 1.23 -17.38
C ALA A 180 -16.93 0.77 -16.17
N GLU A 181 -18.21 1.17 -16.07
CA GLU A 181 -19.16 0.64 -15.09
C GLU A 181 -19.71 -0.76 -15.45
N GLY A 182 -19.39 -1.31 -16.63
CA GLY A 182 -19.96 -2.58 -17.09
C GLY A 182 -19.01 -3.59 -17.77
N SER A 183 -17.82 -3.22 -18.25
CA SER A 183 -16.92 -4.22 -18.89
C SER A 183 -15.42 -3.96 -18.82
N ALA A 184 -14.94 -3.28 -17.80
CA ALA A 184 -13.66 -3.71 -17.26
C ALA A 184 -13.97 -4.91 -16.35
N ASN A 185 -13.44 -6.07 -16.67
CA ASN A 185 -12.93 -6.91 -15.59
C ASN A 185 -11.79 -6.08 -14.95
N GLN A 186 -12.14 -5.04 -14.18
CA GLN A 186 -11.30 -4.57 -13.10
C GLN A 186 -11.29 -5.75 -12.16
N MET A 187 -10.42 -6.72 -12.46
CA MET A 187 -10.17 -7.80 -11.55
C MET A 187 -9.81 -7.12 -10.24
N THR A 188 -10.67 -7.26 -9.23
CA THR A 188 -10.49 -6.57 -7.96
C THR A 188 -9.06 -6.84 -7.52
N PRO A 189 -8.22 -5.82 -7.31
CA PRO A 189 -6.82 -6.04 -6.97
C PRO A 189 -6.74 -6.91 -5.72
N ILE A 190 -5.91 -7.96 -5.76
CA ILE A 190 -5.70 -8.81 -4.59
C ILE A 190 -4.57 -8.17 -3.79
N PRO A 191 -4.83 -7.49 -2.66
CA PRO A 191 -3.78 -6.81 -1.94
C PRO A 191 -2.84 -7.81 -1.26
N ILE A 192 -1.57 -7.45 -1.07
CA ILE A 192 -0.62 -8.26 -0.28
C ILE A 192 -1.13 -8.52 1.15
N THR A 193 -1.88 -7.57 1.70
CA THR A 193 -2.53 -7.68 3.00
C THR A 193 -3.83 -6.89 2.99
N ARG A 194 -4.87 -7.43 3.62
CA ARG A 194 -6.16 -6.76 3.84
C ARG A 194 -6.42 -6.61 5.32
N VAL A 195 -6.55 -5.36 5.78
CA VAL A 195 -6.89 -5.03 7.17
C VAL A 195 -8.40 -4.86 7.28
N VAL A 196 -9.02 -5.58 8.22
CA VAL A 196 -10.47 -5.55 8.45
C VAL A 196 -10.70 -5.37 9.95
N VAL A 197 -11.49 -4.36 10.31
CA VAL A 197 -12.02 -4.20 11.67
C VAL A 197 -13.41 -4.82 11.69
N THR A 198 -13.63 -5.81 12.54
CA THR A 198 -14.91 -6.51 12.65
C THR A 198 -15.91 -5.69 13.47
N PRO A 199 -17.23 -5.94 13.32
CA PRO A 199 -18.25 -5.28 14.14
C PRO A 199 -18.04 -5.45 15.66
N GLU A 200 -17.45 -6.57 16.09
CA GLU A 200 -17.09 -6.80 17.49
C GLU A 200 -15.98 -5.84 17.95
N GLN A 201 -14.94 -5.65 17.14
CA GLN A 201 -13.86 -4.71 17.42
C GLN A 201 -14.38 -3.26 17.41
N GLU A 202 -15.26 -2.90 16.47
CA GLU A 202 -15.91 -1.59 16.44
C GLU A 202 -16.70 -1.32 17.72
N ALA A 203 -17.51 -2.29 18.15
CA ALA A 203 -18.28 -2.18 19.39
C ALA A 203 -17.38 -2.04 20.62
N ALA A 204 -16.27 -2.78 20.68
CA ALA A 204 -15.28 -2.69 21.75
C ALA A 204 -14.62 -1.30 21.82
N VAL A 205 -14.23 -0.74 20.67
CA VAL A 205 -13.67 0.62 20.60
C VAL A 205 -14.68 1.68 21.03
N LEU A 206 -15.94 1.57 20.57
CA LEU A 206 -17.01 2.48 20.98
C LEU A 206 -17.29 2.41 22.48
N ALA A 207 -17.16 1.23 23.11
CA ALA A 207 -17.29 1.08 24.55
C ALA A 207 -16.20 1.84 25.31
N VAL A 208 -14.94 1.82 24.84
CA VAL A 208 -13.84 2.60 25.42
C VAL A 208 -14.07 4.11 25.24
N LEU A 209 -14.50 4.54 24.04
CA LEU A 209 -14.80 5.95 23.80
C LEU A 209 -15.90 6.47 24.73
N ARG A 210 -16.94 5.67 24.97
CA ARG A 210 -18.06 6.01 25.87
C ARG A 210 -17.67 5.97 27.35
N SER A 211 -16.67 5.19 27.74
CA SER A 211 -16.22 5.11 29.14
C SER A 211 -15.35 6.31 29.55
N GLY A 212 -14.68 6.96 28.59
CA GLY A 212 -13.71 8.03 28.84
C GLY A 212 -12.32 7.53 29.29
N VAL A 213 -12.13 6.22 29.47
CA VAL A 213 -10.83 5.61 29.82
C VAL A 213 -10.03 5.38 28.54
N LEU A 214 -9.52 6.46 27.95
CA LEU A 214 -8.90 6.42 26.62
C LEU A 214 -7.44 5.97 26.64
N ALA A 215 -6.73 6.20 27.74
CA ALA A 215 -5.33 5.81 27.92
C ALA A 215 -5.21 4.36 28.42
N GLN A 216 -4.08 3.98 29.05
CA GLN A 216 -3.91 2.65 29.62
C GLN A 216 -4.90 2.40 30.78
N GLY A 217 -5.65 1.30 30.71
CA GLY A 217 -6.68 0.96 31.68
C GLY A 217 -7.03 -0.54 31.69
N PRO A 218 -8.28 -0.90 32.05
CA PRO A 218 -8.70 -2.30 32.22
C PRO A 218 -8.71 -3.10 30.90
N VAL A 219 -8.87 -2.47 29.74
CA VAL A 219 -8.87 -3.20 28.45
C VAL A 219 -7.45 -3.64 28.08
N VAL A 220 -6.44 -2.79 28.34
CA VAL A 220 -5.02 -3.20 28.25
C VAL A 220 -4.73 -4.36 29.19
N LYS A 221 -5.21 -4.32 30.44
CA LYS A 221 -5.03 -5.45 31.37
C LYS A 221 -5.65 -6.74 30.82
N LYS A 222 -6.85 -6.67 30.25
CA LYS A 222 -7.50 -7.84 29.62
C LYS A 222 -6.67 -8.40 28.45
N LEU A 223 -6.07 -7.52 27.64
CA LEU A 223 -5.15 -7.93 26.58
C LEU A 223 -3.90 -8.62 27.14
N GLU A 224 -3.28 -8.03 28.18
CA GLU A 224 -2.11 -8.62 28.84
C GLU A 224 -2.41 -10.01 29.40
N ASP A 225 -3.50 -10.16 30.17
CA ASP A 225 -3.89 -11.43 30.77
C ASP A 225 -4.16 -12.51 29.70
N GLY A 226 -4.95 -12.17 28.67
CA GLY A 226 -5.29 -13.13 27.61
C GLY A 226 -4.12 -13.48 26.69
N PHE A 227 -3.19 -12.55 26.45
CA PHE A 227 -2.00 -12.83 25.65
C PHE A 227 -0.98 -13.68 26.42
N ALA A 228 -0.88 -13.48 27.74
CA ALA A 228 -0.06 -14.33 28.61
C ALA A 228 -0.57 -15.78 28.64
N GLU A 229 -1.90 -15.96 28.78
CA GLU A 229 -2.56 -17.27 28.70
C GLU A 229 -2.30 -17.95 27.35
N LEU A 230 -2.47 -17.23 26.25
CA LEU A 230 -2.26 -17.73 24.88
C LEU A 230 -0.84 -18.29 24.65
N HIS A 231 0.17 -17.67 25.26
CA HIS A 231 1.57 -18.07 25.11
C HIS A 231 2.07 -19.00 26.24
N GLY A 232 1.21 -19.31 27.22
CA GLY A 232 1.57 -20.16 28.36
C GLY A 232 2.64 -19.55 29.26
N VAL A 233 2.67 -18.22 29.39
CA VAL A 233 3.63 -17.48 30.23
C VAL A 233 2.92 -16.74 31.36
N PRO A 234 3.60 -16.46 32.49
CA PRO A 234 2.99 -15.72 33.59
C PRO A 234 2.80 -14.23 33.28
N HIS A 235 3.57 -13.65 32.36
CA HIS A 235 3.54 -12.21 32.08
C HIS A 235 3.46 -11.88 30.61
N ALA A 236 2.53 -10.97 30.28
CA ALA A 236 2.60 -10.12 29.09
C ALA A 236 2.51 -8.64 29.53
N VAL A 237 3.24 -7.77 28.82
CA VAL A 237 3.29 -6.32 29.07
C VAL A 237 3.01 -5.59 27.77
N ALA A 238 1.89 -4.88 27.70
CA ALA A 238 1.52 -4.13 26.51
C ALA A 238 2.29 -2.81 26.42
N VAL A 239 2.80 -2.49 25.24
CA VAL A 239 3.56 -1.27 24.93
C VAL A 239 3.05 -0.63 23.63
N SER A 240 3.55 0.56 23.31
CA SER A 240 3.02 1.40 22.23
C SER A 240 3.19 0.83 20.83
N ASN A 241 4.25 0.05 20.55
CA ASN A 241 4.50 -0.61 19.27
C ASN A 241 5.55 -1.73 19.40
N GLY A 242 5.78 -2.50 18.33
CA GLY A 242 6.75 -3.61 18.31
C GLY A 242 8.21 -3.18 18.47
N THR A 243 8.61 -2.01 17.97
CA THR A 243 9.98 -1.49 18.16
C THR A 243 10.24 -1.21 19.63
N VAL A 244 9.28 -0.59 20.30
CA VAL A 244 9.34 -0.32 21.75
C VAL A 244 9.36 -1.61 22.57
N ALA A 245 8.70 -2.69 22.11
CA ALA A 245 8.81 -4.00 22.77
C ALA A 245 10.26 -4.51 22.76
N LEU A 246 10.96 -4.41 21.62
CA LEU A 246 12.37 -4.79 21.50
C LEU A 246 13.29 -3.91 22.36
N GLU A 247 13.12 -2.59 22.31
CA GLU A 247 13.89 -1.64 23.14
C GLU A 247 13.68 -1.90 24.64
N ALA A 248 12.43 -2.08 25.07
CA ALA A 248 12.09 -2.36 26.45
C ALA A 248 12.67 -3.70 26.92
N ALA A 249 12.66 -4.74 26.08
CA ALA A 249 13.25 -6.04 26.41
C ALA A 249 14.76 -5.94 26.64
N LEU A 250 15.49 -5.26 25.75
CA LEU A 250 16.93 -5.04 25.90
C LEU A 250 17.26 -4.22 27.15
N GLU A 251 16.52 -3.13 27.40
CA GLU A 251 16.73 -2.28 28.58
C GLU A 251 16.36 -2.99 29.90
N ALA A 252 15.33 -3.85 29.87
CA ALA A 252 14.96 -4.69 31.01
C ALA A 252 16.02 -5.74 31.34
N LEU A 253 16.68 -6.30 30.32
CA LEU A 253 17.83 -7.20 30.46
C LEU A 253 19.15 -6.46 30.74
N GLY A 254 19.11 -5.13 30.83
CA GLY A 254 20.27 -4.29 31.14
C GLY A 254 21.34 -4.31 30.05
N VAL A 255 20.97 -4.53 28.79
CA VAL A 255 21.88 -4.46 27.64
C VAL A 255 22.32 -3.02 27.44
N GLY A 256 23.62 -2.80 27.25
CA GLY A 256 24.22 -1.47 27.20
C GLY A 256 25.50 -1.38 26.38
N PRO A 257 26.20 -0.22 26.43
CA PRO A 257 27.52 -0.05 25.83
C PRO A 257 28.52 -1.12 26.29
N GLY A 258 29.21 -1.71 25.32
CA GLY A 258 30.18 -2.79 25.55
C GLY A 258 29.60 -4.20 25.46
N ASP A 259 28.27 -4.34 25.43
CA ASP A 259 27.60 -5.62 25.17
C ASP A 259 27.49 -5.88 23.65
N GLU A 260 27.46 -7.16 23.27
CA GLU A 260 27.14 -7.62 21.92
C GLU A 260 25.79 -8.35 21.88
N VAL A 261 25.02 -8.07 20.84
CA VAL A 261 23.77 -8.76 20.54
C VAL A 261 23.86 -9.41 19.16
N ILE A 262 23.68 -10.73 19.12
CA ILE A 262 23.70 -11.50 17.87
C ILE A 262 22.29 -11.53 17.29
N THR A 263 22.13 -11.11 16.04
CA THR A 263 20.88 -11.21 15.28
C THR A 263 21.19 -11.47 13.80
N THR A 264 20.22 -11.37 12.90
CA THR A 264 20.46 -11.48 11.45
C THR A 264 20.22 -10.15 10.75
N SER A 265 20.95 -9.91 9.66
CA SER A 265 20.73 -8.73 8.82
C SER A 265 19.51 -8.87 7.89
N PHE A 266 18.96 -10.07 7.73
CA PHE A 266 17.75 -10.32 6.96
C PHE A 266 16.52 -10.16 7.85
N SER A 267 16.26 -8.92 8.27
CA SER A 267 15.15 -8.57 9.16
C SER A 267 14.63 -7.16 8.86
N PHE A 268 13.64 -6.71 9.63
CA PHE A 268 13.19 -5.32 9.64
C PHE A 268 14.17 -4.42 10.42
N ALA A 269 14.17 -3.13 10.08
CA ALA A 269 15.04 -2.13 10.71
C ALA A 269 14.88 -2.02 12.23
N ALA A 270 13.69 -2.31 12.77
CA ALA A 270 13.42 -2.18 14.21
C ALA A 270 14.33 -3.08 15.06
N THR A 271 14.67 -4.28 14.59
CA THR A 271 15.56 -5.22 15.28
C THR A 271 16.94 -4.59 15.52
N LEU A 272 17.57 -4.04 14.46
CA LEU A 272 18.87 -3.37 14.58
C LEU A 272 18.76 -2.06 15.37
N ASN A 273 17.74 -1.25 15.12
CA ASN A 273 17.56 0.02 15.81
C ASN A 273 17.45 -0.15 17.33
N ALA A 274 16.78 -1.19 17.81
CA ALA A 274 16.68 -1.47 19.24
C ALA A 274 18.07 -1.76 19.86
N ILE A 275 18.89 -2.56 19.19
CA ILE A 275 20.27 -2.89 19.63
C ILE A 275 21.15 -1.62 19.62
N LEU A 276 21.11 -0.84 18.55
CA LEU A 276 21.92 0.36 18.42
C LEU A 276 21.52 1.42 19.46
N ARG A 277 20.23 1.58 19.73
CA ARG A 277 19.72 2.51 20.75
C ARG A 277 20.08 2.10 22.18
N SER A 278 20.27 0.80 22.45
CA SER A 278 20.81 0.36 23.74
C SER A 278 22.30 0.66 23.89
N GLY A 279 22.98 1.07 22.81
CA GLY A 279 24.43 1.28 22.79
C GLY A 279 25.25 0.00 22.59
N ALA A 280 24.59 -1.15 22.39
CA ALA A 280 25.27 -2.42 22.14
C ALA A 280 25.79 -2.53 20.70
N THR A 281 26.70 -3.47 20.49
CA THR A 281 27.21 -3.83 19.16
C THR A 281 26.35 -4.94 18.55
N VAL A 282 25.92 -4.74 17.31
CA VAL A 282 25.23 -5.74 16.48
C VAL A 282 26.26 -6.71 15.90
N ARG A 283 26.03 -8.01 16.10
CA ARG A 283 26.73 -9.10 15.40
C ARG A 283 25.74 -9.80 14.47
N LEU A 284 26.12 -10.04 13.23
CA LEU A 284 25.20 -10.49 12.18
C LEU A 284 25.47 -11.96 11.82
N ALA A 285 24.64 -12.86 12.32
CA ALA A 285 24.65 -14.26 11.91
C ALA A 285 23.88 -14.44 10.60
N ASP A 286 24.33 -15.39 9.79
CA ASP A 286 23.65 -15.78 8.55
C ASP A 286 22.32 -16.49 8.87
N ILE A 287 21.54 -16.77 7.82
CA ILE A 287 20.26 -17.48 7.90
C ILE A 287 20.36 -18.86 7.22
N THR A 288 19.37 -19.70 7.45
CA THR A 288 19.19 -20.93 6.66
C THR A 288 18.21 -20.72 5.49
N ASP A 289 17.97 -21.76 4.68
CA ASP A 289 17.01 -21.69 3.56
C ASP A 289 15.56 -21.43 4.00
N ASP A 290 15.24 -21.62 5.28
CA ASP A 290 13.94 -21.26 5.88
C ASP A 290 13.84 -19.77 6.30
N TYR A 291 14.88 -19.00 6.00
CA TYR A 291 15.07 -17.58 6.29
C TYR A 291 15.21 -17.21 7.77
N THR A 292 15.24 -18.18 8.66
CA THR A 292 15.50 -17.95 10.08
C THR A 292 17.00 -18.04 10.37
N ILE A 293 17.42 -17.39 11.46
CA ILE A 293 18.83 -17.29 11.86
C ILE A 293 19.46 -18.68 12.05
N ASP A 294 20.65 -18.89 11.48
CA ASP A 294 21.37 -20.16 11.56
C ASP A 294 22.05 -20.33 12.94
N PRO A 295 21.70 -21.38 13.73
CA PRO A 295 22.34 -21.63 15.03
C PRO A 295 23.86 -21.81 14.96
N ALA A 296 24.39 -22.40 13.88
CA ALA A 296 25.84 -22.59 13.74
C ALA A 296 26.56 -21.25 13.53
N SER A 297 26.02 -20.39 12.68
CA SER A 297 26.48 -19.01 12.49
C SER A 297 26.40 -18.19 13.78
N VAL A 298 25.35 -18.39 14.60
CA VAL A 298 25.24 -17.74 15.92
C VAL A 298 26.38 -18.18 16.84
N GLU A 299 26.62 -19.49 16.98
CA GLU A 299 27.65 -20.02 17.87
C GLU A 299 29.06 -19.54 17.49
N ALA A 300 29.33 -19.41 16.18
CA ALA A 300 30.61 -18.92 15.67
C ALA A 300 30.90 -17.43 15.98
N LEU A 301 29.86 -16.62 16.24
CA LEU A 301 30.00 -15.18 16.52
C LEU A 301 30.14 -14.84 18.00
N ILE A 302 29.94 -15.82 18.89
CA ILE A 302 29.96 -15.59 20.34
C ILE A 302 31.34 -15.12 20.79
N THR A 303 31.35 -14.06 21.59
CA THR A 303 32.52 -13.50 22.26
C THR A 303 32.23 -13.33 23.75
N PRO A 304 33.24 -12.99 24.58
CA PRO A 304 33.00 -12.64 25.99
C PRO A 304 32.09 -11.42 26.20
N ARG A 305 31.82 -10.61 25.16
CA ARG A 305 30.88 -9.49 25.21
C ARG A 305 29.45 -9.87 24.81
N THR A 306 29.25 -11.05 24.21
CA THR A 306 27.93 -11.50 23.79
C THR A 306 27.03 -11.67 25.00
N LYS A 307 25.87 -11.02 24.96
CA LYS A 307 24.89 -11.02 26.06
C LYS A 307 23.53 -11.53 25.65
N VAL A 308 23.10 -11.22 24.42
CA VAL A 308 21.79 -11.59 23.90
C VAL A 308 21.92 -12.25 22.53
N ILE A 309 21.16 -13.32 22.32
CA ILE A 309 20.80 -13.81 20.98
C ILE A 309 19.38 -13.31 20.70
N MET A 310 19.20 -12.61 19.58
CA MET A 310 17.92 -12.05 19.16
C MET A 310 17.44 -12.66 17.83
N PRO A 311 16.87 -13.88 17.86
CA PRO A 311 16.29 -14.48 16.66
C PRO A 311 15.05 -13.73 16.22
N VAL A 312 14.85 -13.70 14.90
CA VAL A 312 13.64 -13.15 14.27
C VAL A 312 12.83 -14.32 13.73
N HIS A 313 11.56 -14.42 14.13
CA HIS A 313 10.63 -15.42 13.59
C HIS A 313 10.05 -14.94 12.26
N LEU A 314 10.92 -14.90 11.26
CA LEU A 314 10.67 -14.23 10.00
C LEU A 314 9.52 -14.89 9.22
N TYR A 315 8.65 -14.05 8.65
CA TYR A 315 7.41 -14.42 7.95
C TYR A 315 6.41 -15.21 8.79
N GLY A 316 6.63 -15.31 10.11
CA GLY A 316 5.82 -16.11 11.02
C GLY A 316 6.28 -17.56 11.16
N LEU A 317 7.47 -17.91 10.64
CA LEU A 317 8.13 -19.17 10.94
C LEU A 317 9.02 -19.00 12.19
N PRO A 318 8.87 -19.85 13.22
CA PRO A 318 9.81 -19.88 14.34
C PRO A 318 11.22 -20.26 13.88
N ALA A 319 12.22 -19.57 14.42
CA ALA A 319 13.62 -19.99 14.32
C ALA A 319 13.82 -21.33 15.05
N ASP A 320 14.98 -21.97 14.90
CA ASP A 320 15.30 -23.19 15.66
C ASP A 320 15.54 -22.88 17.16
N MET A 321 14.46 -22.65 17.90
CA MET A 321 14.57 -22.22 19.29
C MET A 321 15.13 -23.31 20.20
N ALA A 322 14.98 -24.59 19.86
CA ALA A 322 15.61 -25.67 20.60
C ALA A 322 17.15 -25.57 20.50
N ALA A 323 17.69 -25.39 19.29
CA ALA A 323 19.12 -25.20 19.09
C ALA A 323 19.62 -23.89 19.71
N ILE A 324 18.89 -22.78 19.53
CA ILE A 324 19.25 -21.47 20.07
C ILE A 324 19.24 -21.49 21.60
N GLN A 325 18.24 -22.12 22.23
CA GLN A 325 18.19 -22.30 23.68
C GLN A 325 19.40 -23.09 24.18
N ALA A 326 19.73 -24.21 23.51
CA ALA A 326 20.88 -25.00 23.89
C ALA A 326 22.20 -24.22 23.80
N ILE A 327 22.35 -23.34 22.81
CA ILE A 327 23.51 -22.43 22.71
C ILE A 327 23.47 -21.41 23.86
N ALA A 328 22.33 -20.76 24.08
CA ALA A 328 22.18 -19.75 25.12
C ALA A 328 22.52 -20.31 26.52
N ASP A 329 22.03 -21.52 26.83
CA ASP A 329 22.29 -22.19 28.11
C ASP A 329 23.77 -22.52 28.30
N ARG A 330 24.44 -23.05 27.26
CA ARG A 330 25.88 -23.37 27.31
C ARG A 330 26.75 -22.15 27.57
N HIS A 331 26.36 -20.99 27.02
CA HIS A 331 27.15 -19.76 27.07
C HIS A 331 26.63 -18.74 28.09
N GLY A 332 25.56 -19.05 28.82
CA GLY A 332 24.95 -18.14 29.80
C GLY A 332 24.32 -16.89 29.17
N LEU A 333 23.87 -16.98 27.92
CA LEU A 333 23.30 -15.86 27.16
C LEU A 333 21.80 -15.72 27.43
N LYS A 334 21.28 -14.51 27.23
CA LYS A 334 19.83 -14.24 27.24
C LYS A 334 19.26 -14.36 25.82
N ILE A 335 17.95 -14.62 25.74
CA ILE A 335 17.22 -14.69 24.47
C ILE A 335 16.17 -13.58 24.45
N VAL A 336 16.15 -12.80 23.36
CA VAL A 336 15.06 -11.87 23.03
C VAL A 336 14.46 -12.31 21.71
N GLU A 337 13.23 -12.83 21.71
CA GLU A 337 12.58 -13.27 20.49
C GLU A 337 11.93 -12.07 19.79
N ASP A 338 12.40 -11.72 18.59
CA ASP A 338 11.65 -10.83 17.70
C ASP A 338 10.54 -11.65 17.02
N ALA A 339 9.41 -11.72 17.71
CA ALA A 339 8.20 -12.43 17.34
C ALA A 339 7.17 -11.49 16.68
N ALA A 340 7.61 -10.35 16.12
CA ALA A 340 6.72 -9.34 15.53
C ALA A 340 5.83 -9.86 14.39
N GLN A 341 6.11 -11.06 13.87
CA GLN A 341 5.39 -11.70 12.76
C GLN A 341 4.80 -13.07 13.16
N ALA A 342 4.83 -13.46 14.44
CA ALA A 342 4.69 -14.86 14.86
C ALA A 342 3.71 -15.10 16.04
N HIS A 343 2.65 -14.30 16.18
CA HIS A 343 1.73 -14.27 17.34
C HIS A 343 1.09 -15.59 17.80
N ALA A 344 1.03 -16.61 16.94
CA ALA A 344 0.47 -17.93 17.26
C ALA A 344 1.41 -19.06 16.84
N ALA A 345 2.68 -18.73 16.60
CA ALA A 345 3.65 -19.70 16.15
C ALA A 345 4.18 -20.51 17.35
N GLY A 346 4.77 -21.66 17.08
CA GLY A 346 5.28 -22.52 18.14
C GLY A 346 6.14 -23.65 17.63
N ILE A 347 6.81 -24.33 18.56
CA ILE A 347 7.62 -25.52 18.32
C ILE A 347 7.11 -26.61 19.25
N GLY A 348 6.55 -27.67 18.69
CA GLY A 348 5.80 -28.68 19.45
C GLY A 348 4.62 -28.05 20.19
N ASP A 349 4.59 -28.21 21.50
CA ASP A 349 3.61 -27.63 22.42
C ASP A 349 4.02 -26.26 22.98
N ARG A 350 5.24 -25.78 22.68
CA ARG A 350 5.78 -24.53 23.23
C ARG A 350 5.60 -23.37 22.25
N SER A 351 4.88 -22.35 22.70
CA SER A 351 4.66 -21.12 21.92
C SER A 351 5.93 -20.28 21.78
N VAL A 352 6.09 -19.55 20.67
CA VAL A 352 7.14 -18.53 20.55
C VAL A 352 6.90 -17.40 21.56
N GLY A 353 7.95 -16.65 21.92
CA GLY A 353 7.88 -15.65 22.99
C GLY A 353 7.87 -16.23 24.40
N SER A 354 8.01 -17.55 24.55
CA SER A 354 8.16 -18.24 25.84
C SER A 354 9.58 -18.77 26.09
N TRP A 355 10.52 -18.58 25.15
CA TRP A 355 11.91 -19.06 25.23
C TRP A 355 12.86 -18.07 25.90
N GLY A 356 12.41 -16.83 26.08
CA GLY A 356 13.12 -15.80 26.84
C GLY A 356 12.23 -14.59 27.07
N VAL A 357 12.58 -13.47 26.47
CA VAL A 357 11.73 -12.28 26.40
C VAL A 357 11.17 -12.17 24.98
N GLY A 358 9.87 -12.42 24.80
CA GLY A 358 9.22 -12.34 23.50
C GLY A 358 8.72 -10.96 23.17
N CYS A 359 8.95 -10.48 21.95
CA CYS A 359 8.55 -9.14 21.50
C CYS A 359 7.63 -9.24 20.29
N PHE A 360 6.41 -8.73 20.42
CA PHE A 360 5.37 -8.80 19.38
C PHE A 360 4.95 -7.41 18.92
N SER A 361 4.56 -7.31 17.66
CA SER A 361 4.01 -6.09 17.05
C SER A 361 2.54 -6.28 16.76
N LEU A 362 1.71 -5.31 17.08
CA LEU A 362 0.30 -5.23 16.71
C LEU A 362 0.08 -4.14 15.66
N TYR A 363 1.08 -3.90 14.80
CA TYR A 363 0.94 -3.01 13.65
C TYR A 363 -0.19 -3.48 12.73
N ALA A 364 -0.85 -2.55 12.04
CA ALA A 364 -2.08 -2.79 11.28
C ALA A 364 -2.05 -4.01 10.34
N THR A 365 -0.90 -4.33 9.74
CA THR A 365 -0.76 -5.43 8.77
C THR A 365 -0.38 -6.78 9.40
N LYS A 366 -0.19 -6.85 10.72
CA LYS A 366 0.17 -8.09 11.42
C LYS A 366 -1.01 -9.05 11.51
N ASN A 367 -0.71 -10.33 11.75
CA ASN A 367 -1.75 -11.38 11.85
C ASN A 367 -2.73 -11.11 13.00
N MET A 368 -2.23 -10.49 14.07
CA MET A 368 -3.00 -9.85 15.12
C MET A 368 -2.62 -8.36 15.19
N HIS A 369 -3.58 -7.45 15.25
CA HIS A 369 -3.29 -6.00 15.13
C HIS A 369 -4.13 -5.09 16.04
N SER A 370 -3.68 -3.85 16.21
CA SER A 370 -4.40 -2.76 16.88
C SER A 370 -4.19 -1.39 16.23
N GLY A 371 -3.83 -1.39 14.93
CA GLY A 371 -3.35 -0.21 14.22
C GLY A 371 -1.87 0.05 14.56
N GLU A 372 -1.62 0.42 15.81
CA GLU A 372 -0.30 0.43 16.45
C GLU A 372 -0.38 -0.30 17.79
N GLY A 373 0.71 -0.92 18.21
CA GLY A 373 0.77 -1.65 19.48
C GLY A 373 1.90 -2.67 19.55
N GLY A 374 2.28 -3.08 20.75
CA GLY A 374 3.25 -4.14 20.96
C GLY A 374 3.01 -4.85 22.28
N LEU A 375 3.57 -6.04 22.42
CA LEU A 375 3.49 -6.86 23.62
C LEU A 375 4.86 -7.45 23.91
N VAL A 376 5.22 -7.51 25.20
CA VAL A 376 6.41 -8.20 25.68
C VAL A 376 5.99 -9.35 26.59
N THR A 377 6.39 -10.58 26.27
CA THR A 377 6.13 -11.77 27.09
C THR A 377 7.39 -12.20 27.84
N THR A 378 7.24 -12.72 29.04
CA THR A 378 8.36 -13.30 29.80
C THR A 378 7.90 -14.22 30.91
N THR A 379 8.77 -15.15 31.32
CA THR A 379 8.60 -15.99 32.52
C THR A 379 9.28 -15.42 33.76
N ASP A 380 10.04 -14.33 33.62
CA ASP A 380 10.82 -13.72 34.71
C ASP A 380 10.05 -12.56 35.36
N ASP A 381 9.67 -12.72 36.63
CA ASP A 381 8.95 -11.72 37.43
C ASP A 381 9.70 -10.38 37.52
N ALA A 382 11.04 -10.41 37.63
CA ALA A 382 11.85 -9.20 37.77
C ALA A 382 11.93 -8.43 36.45
N VAL A 383 12.04 -9.15 35.32
CA VAL A 383 11.94 -8.54 33.99
C VAL A 383 10.56 -7.91 33.79
N ALA A 384 9.49 -8.64 34.13
CA ALA A 384 8.12 -8.19 34.02
C ALA A 384 7.82 -6.93 34.85
N ASP A 385 8.31 -6.87 36.09
CA ASP A 385 8.18 -5.70 36.97
C ASP A 385 8.98 -4.50 36.42
N ARG A 386 10.23 -4.73 35.99
CA ARG A 386 11.07 -3.69 35.37
C ARG A 386 10.44 -3.12 34.10
N LEU A 387 9.84 -3.94 33.24
CA LEU A 387 9.12 -3.49 32.04
C LEU A 387 7.94 -2.58 32.40
N ARG A 388 7.15 -2.93 33.42
CA ARG A 388 6.01 -2.10 33.88
C ARG A 388 6.46 -0.77 34.46
N LEU A 389 7.56 -0.77 35.22
CA LEU A 389 8.19 0.44 35.73
C LEU A 389 8.66 1.35 34.59
N LEU A 390 9.47 0.82 33.67
CA LEU A 390 10.05 1.57 32.55
C LEU A 390 8.98 2.12 31.62
N ARG A 391 7.96 1.34 31.28
CA ARG A 391 6.85 1.77 30.40
C ARG A 391 6.11 3.00 30.92
N ASN A 392 6.08 3.18 32.24
CA ASN A 392 5.28 4.18 32.92
C ASN A 392 6.13 5.24 33.62
N GLN A 393 7.02 5.90 32.87
CA GLN A 393 7.86 7.01 33.33
C GLN A 393 8.77 6.66 34.52
N GLY A 394 9.01 5.38 34.78
CA GLY A 394 9.82 4.93 35.91
C GLY A 394 9.12 5.07 37.26
N MET A 395 7.78 5.04 37.30
CA MET A 395 6.99 5.11 38.53
C MET A 395 6.01 3.94 38.69
N ARG A 396 6.00 3.33 39.89
CA ARG A 396 4.95 2.38 40.32
C ARG A 396 3.78 3.08 41.00
N VAL A 397 4.10 4.11 41.78
CA VAL A 397 3.14 4.99 42.45
C VAL A 397 3.17 6.36 41.77
N ARG A 398 2.00 6.93 41.50
CA ARG A 398 1.88 8.19 40.77
C ARG A 398 2.78 9.28 41.38
N TYR A 399 3.64 9.88 40.55
CA TYR A 399 4.63 10.91 40.89
C TYR A 399 5.76 10.47 41.85
N MET A 400 5.92 9.17 42.09
CA MET A 400 7.06 8.60 42.81
C MET A 400 7.94 7.84 41.82
N TYR A 401 9.02 8.49 41.40
CA TYR A 401 9.93 7.97 40.38
C TYR A 401 11.08 7.19 41.01
N GLU A 402 11.27 5.95 40.56
CA GLU A 402 12.34 5.05 41.01
C GLU A 402 13.45 4.88 39.97
N ALA A 403 13.16 5.21 38.71
CA ALA A 403 14.11 5.21 37.61
C ALA A 403 13.74 6.31 36.60
N ALA A 404 14.67 6.68 35.73
CA ALA A 404 14.34 7.39 34.51
C ALA A 404 13.70 6.39 33.54
N GLY A 405 12.37 6.38 33.46
CA GLY A 405 11.64 5.55 32.49
C GLY A 405 11.14 6.34 31.29
N HIS A 406 10.17 5.75 30.59
CA HIS A 406 9.67 6.21 29.30
C HIS A 406 8.15 6.33 29.28
N ASN A 407 7.61 6.90 28.21
CA ASN A 407 6.18 6.86 27.95
C ASN A 407 5.87 5.86 26.84
N TRP A 408 5.78 4.58 27.20
CA TRP A 408 5.58 3.48 26.25
C TRP A 408 4.22 2.81 26.39
N ARG A 409 3.29 3.43 27.14
CA ARG A 409 1.99 2.83 27.44
C ARG A 409 1.16 2.60 26.17
N MET A 410 0.60 1.40 26.05
CA MET A 410 -0.53 1.15 25.15
C MET A 410 -1.81 1.78 25.72
N THR A 411 -2.70 2.22 24.83
CA THR A 411 -4.02 2.76 25.19
C THR A 411 -5.11 1.67 25.19
N ASP A 412 -6.17 1.85 25.98
CA ASP A 412 -7.36 0.98 25.94
C ASP A 412 -8.05 1.04 24.57
N LEU A 413 -7.90 2.14 23.81
CA LEU A 413 -8.38 2.24 22.42
C LEU A 413 -7.68 1.21 21.50
N GLN A 414 -6.36 1.11 21.58
CA GLN A 414 -5.60 0.10 20.84
C GLN A 414 -5.96 -1.30 21.33
N ALA A 415 -5.99 -1.51 22.65
CA ALA A 415 -6.29 -2.81 23.23
C ALA A 415 -7.69 -3.31 22.86
N ALA A 416 -8.69 -2.42 22.74
CA ALA A 416 -10.04 -2.78 22.33
C ALA A 416 -10.11 -3.41 20.93
N ILE A 417 -9.21 -3.05 20.02
CA ILE A 417 -9.10 -3.69 18.70
C ILE A 417 -8.46 -5.07 18.83
N ALA A 418 -7.45 -5.22 19.69
CA ALA A 418 -6.67 -6.45 19.85
C ALA A 418 -7.42 -7.56 20.62
N VAL A 419 -8.12 -7.21 21.71
CA VAL A 419 -8.73 -8.20 22.62
C VAL A 419 -9.65 -9.22 21.91
N PRO A 420 -10.56 -8.83 21.01
CA PRO A 420 -11.42 -9.80 20.32
C PRO A 420 -10.65 -10.82 19.48
N GLN A 421 -9.49 -10.44 18.94
CA GLN A 421 -8.68 -11.32 18.07
C GLN A 421 -8.00 -12.46 18.84
N LEU A 422 -7.85 -12.36 20.17
CA LEU A 422 -7.24 -13.42 20.98
C LEU A 422 -7.97 -14.77 20.79
N ALA A 423 -9.30 -14.74 20.70
CA ALA A 423 -10.12 -15.94 20.58
C ALA A 423 -10.06 -16.57 19.17
N THR A 424 -9.82 -15.77 18.13
CA THR A 424 -9.89 -16.21 16.72
C THR A 424 -8.51 -16.36 16.07
N LEU A 425 -7.42 -16.14 16.82
CA LEU A 425 -6.08 -16.11 16.26
C LEU A 425 -5.65 -17.47 15.70
N ALA A 426 -5.96 -18.56 16.42
CA ALA A 426 -5.65 -19.92 15.97
C ALA A 426 -6.41 -20.27 14.68
N GLU A 427 -7.69 -19.92 14.59
CA GLU A 427 -8.51 -20.10 13.39
C GLU A 427 -7.96 -19.29 12.21
N THR A 428 -7.58 -18.03 12.47
CA THR A 428 -6.96 -17.15 11.46
C THR A 428 -5.66 -17.74 10.93
N ALA A 429 -4.80 -18.27 11.81
CA ALA A 429 -3.56 -18.95 11.43
C ALA A 429 -3.84 -20.21 10.60
N ALA A 430 -4.88 -20.99 10.95
CA ALA A 430 -5.28 -22.17 10.19
C ALA A 430 -5.76 -21.84 8.77
N VAL A 431 -6.55 -20.78 8.59
CA VAL A 431 -6.97 -20.32 7.24
C VAL A 431 -5.75 -19.88 6.42
N ARG A 432 -4.83 -19.12 7.01
CA ARG A 432 -3.59 -18.73 6.32
C ARG A 432 -2.73 -19.93 5.95
N ALA A 433 -2.65 -20.94 6.81
CA ALA A 433 -1.95 -22.20 6.52
C ALA A 433 -2.60 -22.98 5.37
N ALA A 434 -3.93 -23.04 5.31
CA ALA A 434 -4.64 -23.66 4.20
C ALA A 434 -4.38 -22.91 2.88
N ASN A 435 -4.40 -21.57 2.90
CA ASN A 435 -4.05 -20.75 1.73
C ASN A 435 -2.61 -21.00 1.29
N ALA A 436 -1.66 -21.04 2.22
CA ALA A 436 -0.26 -21.36 1.93
C ALA A 436 -0.10 -22.74 1.29
N ALA A 437 -0.80 -23.76 1.79
CA ALA A 437 -0.76 -25.11 1.24
C ALA A 437 -1.27 -25.15 -0.21
N ALA A 438 -2.38 -24.46 -0.51
CA ALA A 438 -2.92 -24.37 -1.87
C ALA A 438 -1.96 -23.64 -2.83
N LEU A 439 -1.31 -22.57 -2.37
CA LEU A 439 -0.26 -21.88 -3.15
C LEU A 439 0.95 -22.79 -3.38
N SER A 440 1.38 -23.55 -2.38
CA SER A 440 2.51 -24.49 -2.49
C SER A 440 2.21 -25.60 -3.48
N GLU A 441 1.03 -26.21 -3.39
CA GLU A 441 0.57 -27.24 -4.32
C GLU A 441 0.48 -26.71 -5.75
N GLY A 442 -0.11 -25.53 -5.94
CA GLY A 442 -0.27 -24.91 -7.25
C GLY A 442 1.04 -24.49 -7.93
N LEU A 443 2.14 -24.37 -7.17
CA LEU A 443 3.44 -23.88 -7.64
C LEU A 443 4.57 -24.91 -7.56
N ALA A 444 4.30 -26.13 -7.07
CA ALA A 444 5.32 -27.13 -6.75
C ALA A 444 6.15 -27.62 -7.96
N ASP A 445 5.59 -27.53 -9.17
CA ASP A 445 6.16 -28.01 -10.43
C ASP A 445 6.77 -26.89 -11.30
N VAL A 446 6.85 -25.65 -10.80
CA VAL A 446 7.40 -24.51 -11.56
C VAL A 446 8.93 -24.52 -11.50
N PRO A 447 9.65 -24.81 -12.60
CA PRO A 447 11.11 -24.90 -12.58
C PRO A 447 11.76 -23.55 -12.25
N GLY A 448 12.75 -23.57 -11.35
CA GLY A 448 13.45 -22.36 -10.90
C GLY A 448 12.70 -21.55 -9.84
N LEU A 449 11.53 -22.01 -9.37
CA LEU A 449 10.80 -21.41 -8.26
C LEU A 449 10.90 -22.29 -7.01
N ILE A 450 11.27 -21.70 -5.88
CA ILE A 450 11.33 -22.35 -4.57
C ILE A 450 10.16 -21.85 -3.73
N THR A 451 9.30 -22.78 -3.31
CA THR A 451 8.19 -22.51 -2.38
C THR A 451 8.67 -22.63 -0.92
N PRO A 452 8.07 -21.87 0.01
CA PRO A 452 8.44 -21.93 1.42
C PRO A 452 8.08 -23.30 2.02
N VAL A 453 8.98 -23.84 2.84
CA VAL A 453 8.80 -25.11 3.54
C VAL A 453 8.70 -24.85 5.04
N THR A 454 7.83 -25.60 5.72
CA THR A 454 7.77 -25.59 7.19
C THR A 454 8.55 -26.78 7.75
N PRO A 455 9.65 -26.56 8.49
CA PRO A 455 10.37 -27.64 9.16
C PRO A 455 9.48 -28.43 10.12
N GLN A 456 9.77 -29.74 10.27
CA GLN A 456 9.00 -30.62 11.15
C GLN A 456 8.95 -30.10 12.59
N GLY A 457 7.77 -30.16 13.20
CA GLY A 457 7.57 -29.76 14.60
C GLY A 457 7.45 -28.25 14.81
N ARG A 458 7.58 -27.42 13.77
CA ARG A 458 7.34 -25.98 13.84
C ARG A 458 5.97 -25.62 13.26
N THR A 459 5.28 -24.68 13.89
CA THR A 459 4.02 -24.13 13.41
C THR A 459 4.26 -22.77 12.76
N HIS A 460 4.16 -22.72 11.43
CA HIS A 460 4.28 -21.48 10.65
C HIS A 460 2.91 -20.75 10.63
N VAL A 461 2.86 -19.48 11.04
CA VAL A 461 1.59 -18.69 11.06
C VAL A 461 1.34 -17.87 9.81
N TRP A 462 2.29 -17.88 8.87
CA TRP A 462 2.14 -17.38 7.51
C TRP A 462 1.79 -15.90 7.51
N HIS A 463 2.60 -15.09 8.19
CA HIS A 463 2.50 -13.64 8.07
C HIS A 463 2.74 -13.22 6.62
N GLN A 464 3.74 -13.85 5.99
CA GLN A 464 4.01 -13.74 4.56
C GLN A 464 4.11 -15.14 3.94
N TYR A 465 3.73 -15.27 2.67
CA TYR A 465 4.06 -16.43 1.85
C TYR A 465 5.13 -15.99 0.85
N THR A 466 6.37 -16.34 1.14
CA THR A 466 7.55 -15.83 0.44
C THR A 466 8.10 -16.89 -0.50
N LEU A 467 8.03 -16.59 -1.79
CA LEU A 467 8.68 -17.35 -2.85
C LEU A 467 10.14 -16.91 -2.97
N ARG A 468 11.01 -17.81 -3.44
CA ARG A 468 12.38 -17.47 -3.84
C ARG A 468 12.67 -18.01 -5.22
N LEU A 469 13.29 -17.18 -6.05
CA LEU A 469 13.86 -17.63 -7.32
C LEU A 469 15.15 -18.39 -7.05
N ALA A 470 15.31 -19.55 -7.67
CA ALA A 470 16.59 -20.26 -7.69
C ALA A 470 17.64 -19.46 -8.47
N ASP A 471 18.92 -19.73 -8.23
CA ASP A 471 20.01 -19.00 -8.89
C ASP A 471 20.02 -19.22 -10.41
N ASP A 472 19.45 -20.34 -10.88
CA ASP A 472 19.29 -20.71 -12.29
C ASP A 472 17.86 -20.46 -12.82
N ALA A 473 17.03 -19.71 -12.09
CA ALA A 473 15.67 -19.41 -12.52
C ALA A 473 15.66 -18.73 -13.91
N PRO A 474 14.73 -19.10 -14.81
CA PRO A 474 14.67 -18.56 -16.17
C PRO A 474 14.20 -17.09 -16.21
N ILE A 475 13.79 -16.55 -15.07
CA ILE A 475 13.29 -15.18 -14.92
C ILE A 475 13.95 -14.48 -13.75
N THR A 476 13.91 -13.16 -13.80
CA THR A 476 14.33 -12.25 -12.74
C THR A 476 13.17 -11.92 -11.81
N ARG A 477 13.51 -11.44 -10.60
CA ARG A 477 12.53 -10.91 -9.64
C ARG A 477 11.64 -9.83 -10.26
N ASP A 478 12.23 -8.94 -11.06
CA ASP A 478 11.51 -7.83 -11.72
C ASP A 478 10.51 -8.31 -12.78
N GLN A 479 10.80 -9.41 -13.48
CA GLN A 479 9.86 -10.02 -14.42
C GLN A 479 8.68 -10.64 -13.68
N LEU A 480 8.94 -11.33 -12.56
CA LEU A 480 7.88 -11.89 -11.71
C LEU A 480 6.97 -10.78 -11.17
N THR A 481 7.53 -9.72 -10.58
CA THR A 481 6.73 -8.63 -9.99
C THR A 481 5.91 -7.89 -11.03
N LYS A 482 6.47 -7.59 -12.22
CA LYS A 482 5.70 -7.00 -13.33
C LYS A 482 4.53 -7.86 -13.76
N ASN A 483 4.69 -9.18 -13.78
CA ASN A 483 3.60 -10.08 -14.14
C ASN A 483 2.51 -10.11 -13.06
N LEU A 484 2.89 -10.08 -11.78
CA LEU A 484 1.95 -9.94 -10.66
C LEU A 484 1.17 -8.62 -10.75
N GLU A 485 1.85 -7.50 -11.06
CA GLU A 485 1.21 -6.19 -11.27
C GLU A 485 0.19 -6.23 -12.41
N HIS A 486 0.56 -6.74 -13.59
CA HIS A 486 -0.35 -6.88 -14.72
C HIS A 486 -1.53 -7.77 -14.41
N ALA A 487 -1.33 -8.81 -13.60
CA ALA A 487 -2.39 -9.69 -13.14
C ALA A 487 -3.21 -9.08 -11.98
N GLY A 488 -2.92 -7.87 -11.51
CA GLY A 488 -3.57 -7.21 -10.37
C GLY A 488 -3.40 -7.95 -9.04
N VAL A 489 -2.30 -8.67 -8.89
CA VAL A 489 -1.89 -9.37 -7.66
C VAL A 489 -0.84 -8.52 -6.95
N GLY A 490 -1.16 -8.05 -5.75
CA GLY A 490 -0.23 -7.33 -4.89
C GLY A 490 0.90 -8.25 -4.42
N PHE A 491 2.08 -7.69 -4.23
CA PHE A 491 3.26 -8.43 -3.78
C PHE A 491 4.08 -7.55 -2.82
N GLY A 492 5.00 -8.18 -2.10
CA GLY A 492 5.93 -7.50 -1.21
C GLY A 492 7.35 -8.04 -1.37
N LEU A 493 8.34 -7.16 -1.25
CA LEU A 493 9.75 -7.54 -1.16
C LEU A 493 10.17 -7.41 0.29
N TYR A 494 10.11 -8.50 1.04
CA TYR A 494 10.53 -8.54 2.44
C TYR A 494 11.76 -9.43 2.51
N TYR A 495 12.97 -8.96 2.78
CA TYR A 495 13.40 -7.58 2.59
C TYR A 495 14.27 -7.47 1.33
N PRO A 496 14.19 -6.36 0.58
CA PRO A 496 14.81 -6.26 -0.74
C PRO A 496 16.33 -6.10 -0.67
N ARG A 497 16.85 -5.81 0.53
CA ARG A 497 18.25 -5.55 0.81
C ARG A 497 18.54 -5.91 2.27
N LEU A 498 19.76 -6.36 2.55
CA LEU A 498 20.23 -6.55 3.91
C LEU A 498 20.28 -5.21 4.66
N MET A 499 19.83 -5.25 5.92
CA MET A 499 19.73 -4.04 6.72
C MET A 499 21.05 -3.26 6.82
N HIS A 500 22.17 -3.91 7.10
CA HIS A 500 23.46 -3.23 7.25
C HIS A 500 24.02 -2.62 5.96
N HIS A 501 23.42 -2.89 4.80
CA HIS A 501 23.80 -2.26 3.54
C HIS A 501 23.11 -0.91 3.31
N TYR A 502 22.04 -0.56 4.03
CA TYR A 502 21.44 0.77 3.87
C TYR A 502 22.40 1.85 4.39
N GLU A 503 22.40 3.02 3.75
CA GLU A 503 23.35 4.11 3.98
C GLU A 503 23.44 4.56 5.45
N CYS A 504 22.36 4.48 6.21
CA CYS A 504 22.36 4.83 7.64
C CYS A 504 23.06 3.81 8.55
N TYR A 505 23.32 2.59 8.07
CA TYR A 505 23.98 1.51 8.80
C TYR A 505 25.35 1.14 8.21
N GLU A 506 25.56 1.45 6.93
CA GLU A 506 26.80 1.14 6.23
C GLU A 506 27.99 1.84 6.90
N GLY A 507 28.99 1.06 7.32
CA GLY A 507 30.16 1.58 8.05
C GLY A 507 29.87 2.04 9.48
N HIS A 508 28.68 1.76 10.04
CA HIS A 508 28.34 2.15 11.41
C HIS A 508 29.23 1.40 12.42
N PRO A 509 29.88 2.10 13.38
CA PRO A 509 30.91 1.50 14.24
C PRO A 509 30.38 0.41 15.20
N GLN A 510 29.08 0.39 15.45
CA GLN A 510 28.40 -0.61 16.29
C GLN A 510 27.78 -1.75 15.48
N ILE A 511 28.03 -1.84 14.18
CA ILE A 511 27.61 -2.98 13.35
C ILE A 511 28.86 -3.68 12.86
N ALA A 512 29.05 -4.93 13.28
CA ALA A 512 30.14 -5.74 12.78
C ALA A 512 29.88 -6.12 11.31
N GLY A 513 30.92 -6.04 10.46
CA GLY A 513 30.87 -6.48 9.06
C GLY A 513 30.96 -8.00 8.91
N ASP A 514 30.12 -8.73 9.64
CA ASP A 514 30.06 -10.20 9.57
C ASP A 514 29.42 -10.64 8.23
N LEU A 515 29.96 -11.69 7.60
CA LEU A 515 29.50 -12.16 6.29
C LEU A 515 28.20 -12.98 6.42
N THR A 516 27.19 -12.65 5.59
CA THR A 516 25.88 -13.32 5.57
C THR A 516 25.44 -13.68 4.15
N PRO A 517 26.18 -14.57 3.45
CA PRO A 517 25.94 -14.85 2.03
C PRO A 517 24.57 -15.47 1.73
N THR A 518 24.00 -16.27 2.65
CA THR A 518 22.67 -16.85 2.48
C THR A 518 21.61 -15.77 2.58
N ALA A 519 21.77 -14.84 3.53
CA ALA A 519 20.94 -13.66 3.65
C ALA A 519 21.00 -12.77 2.40
N GLU A 520 22.18 -12.52 1.85
CA GLU A 520 22.35 -11.74 0.61
C GLU A 520 21.59 -12.37 -0.56
N ARG A 521 21.76 -13.69 -0.73
CA ARG A 521 21.05 -14.47 -1.77
C ARG A 521 19.54 -14.42 -1.57
N ALA A 522 19.06 -14.54 -0.32
CA ALA A 522 17.63 -14.42 -0.03
C ALA A 522 17.11 -13.03 -0.41
N ALA A 523 17.76 -11.96 0.05
CA ALA A 523 17.35 -10.58 -0.22
C ALA A 523 17.24 -10.28 -1.72
N ALA A 524 18.14 -10.83 -2.54
CA ALA A 524 18.14 -10.67 -4.00
C ALA A 524 16.98 -11.39 -4.71
N ASN A 525 16.48 -12.49 -4.15
CA ASN A 525 15.64 -13.45 -4.89
C ASN A 525 14.24 -13.69 -4.31
N VAL A 526 13.89 -13.08 -3.17
CA VAL A 526 12.56 -13.26 -2.57
C VAL A 526 11.48 -12.34 -3.15
N VAL A 527 10.26 -12.88 -3.25
CA VAL A 527 9.00 -12.16 -3.52
C VAL A 527 7.89 -12.78 -2.68
N SER A 528 7.19 -11.98 -1.88
CA SER A 528 6.03 -12.43 -1.12
C SER A 528 4.74 -12.14 -1.88
N VAL A 529 3.83 -13.11 -1.90
CA VAL A 529 2.49 -13.00 -2.52
C VAL A 529 1.40 -13.08 -1.44
N PRO A 530 0.15 -12.69 -1.73
CA PRO A 530 -0.91 -12.65 -0.73
C PRO A 530 -1.20 -14.04 -0.16
N VAL A 531 -1.32 -14.13 1.17
CA VAL A 531 -1.70 -15.37 1.89
C VAL A 531 -2.72 -15.11 3.01
N HIS A 532 -3.26 -13.89 3.05
CA HIS A 532 -4.14 -13.46 4.14
C HIS A 532 -5.46 -14.25 4.18
N GLN A 533 -6.11 -14.29 5.34
CA GLN A 533 -7.31 -15.10 5.60
C GLN A 533 -8.54 -14.72 4.77
N TRP A 534 -8.53 -13.57 4.09
CA TRP A 534 -9.64 -13.07 3.28
C TRP A 534 -9.60 -13.48 1.79
N LEU A 535 -8.66 -14.35 1.40
CA LEU A 535 -8.56 -14.82 0.01
C LEU A 535 -9.63 -15.87 -0.28
N SER A 536 -10.29 -15.73 -1.42
CA SER A 536 -11.16 -16.77 -1.99
C SER A 536 -10.34 -17.82 -2.75
N ALA A 537 -10.98 -18.93 -3.11
CA ALA A 537 -10.36 -19.93 -3.99
C ALA A 537 -9.96 -19.35 -5.36
N ASP A 538 -10.78 -18.45 -5.90
CA ASP A 538 -10.50 -17.76 -7.16
C ASP A 538 -9.30 -16.80 -7.04
N ASP A 539 -9.15 -16.14 -5.88
CA ASP A 539 -7.97 -15.31 -5.61
C ASP A 539 -6.70 -16.15 -5.58
N LEU A 540 -6.72 -17.30 -4.90
CA LEU A 540 -5.59 -18.23 -4.84
C LEU A 540 -5.24 -18.77 -6.24
N ALA A 541 -6.24 -19.18 -7.03
CA ALA A 541 -6.03 -19.65 -8.39
C ALA A 541 -5.42 -18.56 -9.28
N ARG A 542 -5.87 -17.30 -9.14
CA ARG A 542 -5.31 -16.15 -9.85
C ARG A 542 -3.88 -15.84 -9.44
N ILE A 543 -3.55 -15.92 -8.14
CA ILE A 543 -2.17 -15.77 -7.66
C ILE A 543 -1.27 -16.85 -8.29
N VAL A 544 -1.70 -18.12 -8.25
CA VAL A 544 -0.96 -19.23 -8.87
C VAL A 544 -0.76 -19.01 -10.37
N ALA A 545 -1.83 -18.65 -11.10
CA ALA A 545 -1.76 -18.37 -12.53
C ALA A 545 -0.83 -17.21 -12.86
N ALA A 546 -0.85 -16.14 -12.05
CA ALA A 546 0.02 -14.98 -12.21
C ALA A 546 1.50 -15.33 -11.96
N VAL A 547 1.81 -16.14 -10.95
CA VAL A 547 3.19 -16.59 -10.73
C VAL A 547 3.65 -17.47 -11.89
N ARG A 548 2.86 -18.48 -12.29
CA ARG A 548 3.19 -19.37 -13.42
C ARG A 548 3.36 -18.65 -14.74
N GLY A 549 2.49 -17.67 -15.01
CA GLY A 549 2.53 -16.88 -16.24
C GLY A 549 3.86 -16.17 -16.45
N ALA A 550 4.55 -15.79 -15.37
CA ALA A 550 5.87 -15.17 -15.45
C ALA A 550 6.93 -16.13 -16.00
N PHE A 551 6.85 -17.43 -15.70
CA PHE A 551 7.81 -18.46 -16.12
C PHE A 551 7.54 -19.04 -17.51
N SER A 552 6.43 -18.65 -18.15
CA SER A 552 5.99 -19.20 -19.44
C SER A 552 6.22 -18.24 -20.61
N ALA A 553 6.87 -17.09 -20.38
CA ALA A 553 6.99 -15.96 -21.30
C ALA A 553 8.31 -15.95 -22.10
#